data_AF-A0A096NDH6-F1
#
_entry.id   AF-A0A096NDH6-F1
#
_cell.length_a   1.000
_cell.length_b   1.000
_cell.length_c   1.000
_cell.angle_alpha   90.00
_cell.angle_beta   90.00
_cell.angle_gamma   90.00
#
_symmetry.space_group_name_H-M   'P 1'
#
loop_
_entity.id
_entity.type
_entity.pdbx_description
1 polymer ?
#
loop_
_entity_poly.entity_id
_entity_poly.type
_entity_poly.pdbx_seq_one_letter_code
_entity_poly.pdbx_strand_id
1 'polypeptide(L)'
;MAASVQGSAWGPLRLGIPGLCCRRPPLGLYARVRRLPGPEVSGRSVAAASGPGTWGTDHYCLELLRKRDYEGYLCSLLLPAESRSSVFALRAFNVELAQVKDSVSEKTIGLMRIQFWKKTVEDIYCDKPPHQPVAIELWKAVKRHNLTKRWLMKIIDEREKNLDDKAYRNIKELENYAENTQSSLLYLTLEILGIKDVHADHAASHIGKAQGIVTCLRATPYHGSRRKVFLPMDICMLHGVSQEDFLRRNRDKNVRDVIYDIASQAHLHLKHARSFHKSVPVKAFPAFLQTVSLEDFLKKIRRVDFDIFHPSLQQKNTLLPLYLYMQSWRKIY
;
A
#
# COMPACT_ATOMS: atom_id res chain seq x y z
N MET A 1 23.37 -62.43 43.12
CA MET A 1 24.53 -61.53 43.33
C MET A 1 23.97 -60.11 43.48
N ALA A 2 24.30 -59.46 44.61
CA ALA A 2 24.29 -58.03 44.95
C ALA A 2 23.27 -57.10 44.25
N ALA A 3 22.26 -56.57 44.98
CA ALA A 3 22.28 -55.34 45.81
C ALA A 3 22.10 -54.06 44.94
N SER A 4 20.96 -53.35 45.07
CA SER A 4 20.78 -52.10 45.89
C SER A 4 21.37 -50.86 45.16
N VAL A 5 20.93 -49.59 45.20
CA VAL A 5 20.11 -48.78 46.13
C VAL A 5 19.92 -47.38 45.46
N GLN A 6 18.75 -46.75 45.72
CA GLN A 6 18.40 -45.32 45.96
C GLN A 6 19.00 -44.10 45.20
N GLY A 7 18.11 -43.08 45.08
CA GLY A 7 18.40 -41.64 45.28
C GLY A 7 18.25 -40.76 44.03
N SER A 8 17.19 -39.94 43.84
CA SER A 8 16.96 -38.58 44.41
C SER A 8 18.17 -37.64 44.21
N ALA A 9 18.13 -36.35 43.85
CA ALA A 9 17.12 -35.32 43.72
C ALA A 9 17.85 -34.03 43.23
N TRP A 10 17.14 -33.09 42.58
CA TRP A 10 17.37 -31.61 42.57
C TRP A 10 18.52 -30.98 41.75
N GLY A 11 18.15 -29.92 40.99
CA GLY A 11 18.87 -28.64 41.05
C GLY A 11 19.66 -28.18 39.80
N PRO A 12 19.45 -26.95 39.29
CA PRO A 12 20.03 -26.45 38.03
C PRO A 12 21.35 -25.69 38.24
N LEU A 13 22.21 -25.66 37.21
CA LEU A 13 23.40 -24.80 37.16
C LEU A 13 23.18 -23.59 36.25
N ARG A 14 23.11 -22.42 36.89
CA ARG A 14 23.36 -21.10 36.29
C ARG A 14 24.86 -20.89 36.15
N LEU A 15 25.28 -20.26 35.06
CA LEU A 15 26.51 -19.45 34.99
C LEU A 15 26.13 -18.10 34.38
N GLY A 16 26.58 -17.01 35.01
CA GLY A 16 26.23 -15.65 34.65
C GLY A 16 27.44 -14.76 34.31
N ILE A 17 27.09 -13.66 33.60
CA ILE A 17 27.59 -12.26 33.72
C ILE A 17 29.02 -11.96 33.17
N PRO A 18 29.39 -10.73 32.72
CA PRO A 18 28.72 -9.40 32.66
C PRO A 18 28.67 -8.81 31.22
N GLY A 19 28.04 -7.69 30.85
CA GLY A 19 27.57 -6.50 31.55
C GLY A 19 27.94 -5.29 30.68
N LEU A 20 26.96 -4.54 30.15
CA LEU A 20 27.18 -3.23 29.54
C LEU A 20 25.92 -2.38 29.77
N CYS A 21 25.99 -1.56 30.81
CA CYS A 21 25.04 -0.51 31.13
C CYS A 21 25.12 0.61 30.09
N CYS A 22 24.04 0.88 29.38
CA CYS A 22 23.82 2.18 28.75
C CYS A 22 22.70 2.92 29.51
N ARG A 23 23.11 4.04 30.11
CA ARG A 23 22.31 4.93 30.98
C ARG A 23 21.13 5.54 30.21
N ARG A 24 19.97 5.59 30.87
CA ARG A 24 18.80 6.41 30.48
C ARG A 24 19.11 7.90 30.73
N PRO A 25 18.68 8.83 29.87
CA PRO A 25 18.58 10.25 30.23
C PRO A 25 17.24 10.54 30.94
N PRO A 26 17.16 11.64 31.70
CA PRO A 26 16.09 11.90 32.66
C PRO A 26 14.82 12.49 32.03
N LEU A 27 13.71 12.23 32.73
CA LEU A 27 12.40 12.86 32.56
C LEU A 27 12.45 14.34 32.98
N GLY A 28 11.86 15.22 32.17
CA GLY A 28 11.46 16.56 32.64
C GLY A 28 11.49 17.64 31.56
N LEU A 29 10.34 17.88 30.91
CA LEU A 29 9.72 19.19 30.68
C LEU A 29 8.55 19.02 29.72
N TYR A 30 7.34 19.09 30.28
CA TYR A 30 6.09 19.15 29.55
C TYR A 30 6.04 20.41 28.68
N ALA A 31 6.34 20.28 27.39
CA ALA A 31 5.99 21.28 26.39
C ALA A 31 4.53 21.05 25.98
N ARG A 32 3.67 21.97 26.42
CA ARG A 32 2.23 22.04 26.10
C ARG A 32 2.06 22.33 24.60
N VAL A 33 2.01 21.30 23.77
CA VAL A 33 1.69 21.43 22.34
C VAL A 33 0.22 21.82 22.22
N ARG A 34 -0.04 23.10 21.89
CA ARG A 34 -1.36 23.58 21.46
C ARG A 34 -1.79 22.73 20.25
N ARG A 35 -2.90 22.00 20.40
CA ARG A 35 -3.60 21.38 19.25
C ARG A 35 -4.01 22.50 18.30
N LEU A 36 -3.42 22.52 17.12
CA LEU A 36 -4.00 23.24 15.99
C LEU A 36 -5.21 22.42 15.52
N PRO A 37 -6.40 23.03 15.36
CA PRO A 37 -7.53 22.34 14.78
C PRO A 37 -7.18 21.95 13.34
N GLY A 38 -7.35 20.67 13.02
CA GLY A 38 -7.21 20.18 11.64
C GLY A 38 -8.27 20.83 10.74
N PRO A 39 -7.99 21.05 9.45
CA PRO A 39 -8.98 21.63 8.55
C PRO A 39 -10.14 20.65 8.39
N GLU A 40 -11.34 21.08 8.74
CA GLU A 40 -12.58 20.40 8.37
C GLU A 40 -12.69 20.37 6.85
N VAL A 41 -12.46 19.20 6.26
CA VAL A 41 -12.72 18.99 4.83
C VAL A 41 -14.21 18.67 4.69
N SER A 42 -15.00 19.74 4.57
CA SER A 42 -16.37 19.66 4.08
C SER A 42 -16.36 19.06 2.68
N GLY A 43 -16.93 17.87 2.52
CA GLY A 43 -17.13 17.22 1.24
C GLY A 43 -18.17 17.96 0.41
N ARG A 44 -17.74 18.99 -0.31
CA ARG A 44 -18.52 19.56 -1.43
C ARG A 44 -18.01 18.98 -2.73
N SER A 45 -18.94 18.39 -3.48
CA SER A 45 -18.78 18.04 -4.89
C SER A 45 -18.23 19.27 -5.63
N VAL A 46 -17.07 19.14 -6.26
CA VAL A 46 -16.47 20.23 -7.04
C VAL A 46 -17.21 20.28 -8.38
N ALA A 47 -18.35 20.95 -8.39
CA ALA A 47 -18.93 21.47 -9.61
C ALA A 47 -17.96 22.49 -10.20
N ALA A 48 -17.71 22.37 -11.51
CA ALA A 48 -16.74 23.16 -12.26
C ALA A 48 -16.96 24.67 -12.06
N ALA A 49 -16.02 25.32 -11.37
CA ALA A 49 -15.89 26.77 -11.36
C ALA A 49 -14.82 27.17 -12.37
N SER A 50 -15.27 27.75 -13.47
CA SER A 50 -14.47 28.33 -14.54
C SER A 50 -13.79 29.61 -14.05
N GLY A 51 -12.46 29.63 -13.98
CA GLY A 51 -11.59 30.76 -13.63
C GLY A 51 -10.20 30.58 -14.25
N PRO A 52 -9.41 31.66 -14.42
CA PRO A 52 -8.47 31.82 -15.55
C PRO A 52 -7.23 30.93 -15.45
N GLY A 53 -6.93 30.29 -16.60
CA GLY A 53 -5.93 29.25 -16.78
C GLY A 53 -6.63 27.89 -16.83
N THR A 54 -7.10 27.43 -17.99
CA THR A 54 -7.58 26.06 -18.15
C THR A 54 -6.38 25.13 -18.06
N TRP A 55 -6.02 24.71 -16.85
CA TRP A 55 -5.00 23.69 -16.62
C TRP A 55 -5.42 22.42 -17.39
N GLY A 56 -4.49 21.83 -18.15
CA GLY A 56 -4.77 20.63 -18.95
C GLY A 56 -5.24 19.44 -18.12
N THR A 57 -5.96 18.50 -18.74
CA THR A 57 -6.45 17.26 -18.13
C THR A 57 -5.31 16.38 -17.59
N ASP A 58 -4.13 16.46 -18.21
CA ASP A 58 -2.87 15.87 -17.77
C ASP A 58 -2.36 16.47 -16.44
N HIS A 59 -2.42 17.80 -16.31
CA HIS A 59 -2.04 18.49 -15.09
C HIS A 59 -2.94 18.11 -13.91
N TYR A 60 -4.24 17.90 -14.16
CA TYR A 60 -5.16 17.39 -13.13
C TYR A 60 -4.70 16.03 -12.58
N CYS A 61 -4.36 15.08 -13.45
CA CYS A 61 -3.88 13.75 -13.03
C CYS A 61 -2.59 13.85 -12.21
N LEU A 62 -1.67 14.72 -12.63
CA LEU A 62 -0.42 14.98 -11.91
C LEU A 62 -0.67 15.54 -10.51
N GLU A 63 -1.51 16.57 -10.39
CA GLU A 63 -1.85 17.21 -9.10
C GLU A 63 -2.59 16.26 -8.17
N LEU A 64 -3.50 15.45 -8.72
CA LEU A 64 -4.20 14.42 -7.96
C LEU A 64 -3.20 13.45 -7.32
N LEU A 65 -2.23 12.97 -8.10
CA LEU A 65 -1.16 12.11 -7.60
C LEU A 65 -0.29 12.80 -6.56
N ARG A 66 0.18 14.02 -6.85
CA ARG A 66 1.02 14.78 -5.91
C ARG A 66 0.36 14.93 -4.52
N LYS A 67 -0.97 15.08 -4.48
CA LYS A 67 -1.74 15.24 -3.24
C LYS A 67 -2.10 13.93 -2.56
N ARG A 68 -2.46 12.89 -3.33
CA ARG A 68 -3.10 11.67 -2.81
C ARG A 68 -2.23 10.42 -2.86
N ASP A 69 -1.24 10.40 -3.74
CA ASP A 69 -0.28 9.30 -3.89
C ASP A 69 1.12 9.84 -4.24
N TYR A 70 1.75 10.44 -3.23
CA TYR A 70 3.04 11.11 -3.40
C TYR A 70 4.18 10.13 -3.74
N GLU A 71 4.18 8.91 -3.18
CA GLU A 71 5.18 7.89 -3.52
C GLU A 71 5.05 7.49 -5.00
N GLY A 72 3.80 7.28 -5.44
CA GLY A 72 3.47 7.03 -6.82
C GLY A 72 3.83 8.17 -7.77
N TYR A 73 3.57 9.42 -7.36
CA TYR A 73 3.97 10.62 -8.09
C TYR A 73 5.49 10.62 -8.35
N LEU A 74 6.31 10.38 -7.32
CA LEU A 74 7.76 10.34 -7.46
C LEU A 74 8.23 9.22 -8.38
N CYS A 75 7.64 8.02 -8.26
CA CYS A 75 7.96 6.90 -9.15
C CYS A 75 7.60 7.21 -10.60
N SER A 76 6.44 7.84 -10.84
CA SER A 76 5.99 8.25 -12.18
C SER A 76 6.94 9.24 -12.87
N LEU A 77 7.63 10.10 -12.13
CA LEU A 77 8.61 11.03 -12.69
C LEU A 77 9.87 10.33 -13.22
N LEU A 78 10.20 9.15 -12.71
CA LEU A 78 11.39 8.38 -13.05
C LEU A 78 11.17 7.40 -14.22
N LEU A 79 9.94 7.31 -14.73
CA LEU A 79 9.61 6.55 -15.93
C LEU A 79 10.06 7.28 -17.22
N PRO A 80 10.20 6.56 -18.36
CA PRO A 80 10.49 7.17 -19.66
C PRO A 80 9.47 8.26 -20.02
N ALA A 81 9.93 9.35 -20.63
CA ALA A 81 9.14 10.56 -20.86
C ALA A 81 7.84 10.28 -21.65
N GLU A 82 7.92 9.40 -22.63
CA GLU A 82 6.82 8.94 -23.47
C GLU A 82 5.72 8.20 -22.70
N SER A 83 6.05 7.57 -21.58
CA SER A 83 5.13 6.78 -20.76
C SER A 83 4.54 7.56 -19.58
N ARG A 84 5.14 8.70 -19.19
CA ARG A 84 4.78 9.40 -17.94
C ARG A 84 3.32 9.80 -17.89
N SER A 85 2.80 10.44 -18.94
CA SER A 85 1.40 10.91 -18.97
C SER A 85 0.42 9.74 -18.81
N SER A 86 0.68 8.63 -19.50
CA SER A 86 -0.14 7.42 -19.41
C SER A 86 -0.09 6.78 -18.02
N VAL A 87 1.07 6.74 -17.37
CA VAL A 87 1.18 6.25 -15.99
C VAL A 87 0.50 7.21 -15.00
N PHE A 88 0.61 8.53 -15.19
CA PHE A 88 -0.13 9.50 -14.37
C PHE A 88 -1.64 9.27 -14.46
N ALA A 89 -2.18 9.08 -15.67
CA ALA A 89 -3.60 8.80 -15.90
C ALA A 89 -4.05 7.50 -15.24
N LEU A 90 -3.29 6.42 -15.46
CA LEU A 90 -3.57 5.10 -14.90
C LEU A 90 -3.58 5.13 -13.36
N ARG A 91 -2.60 5.81 -12.77
CA ARG A 91 -2.51 5.94 -11.32
C ARG A 91 -3.60 6.88 -10.77
N ALA A 92 -3.97 7.93 -11.50
CA ALA A 92 -5.07 8.82 -11.14
C ALA A 92 -6.40 8.07 -11.07
N PHE A 93 -6.65 7.18 -12.05
CA PHE A 93 -7.78 6.27 -12.04
C PHE A 93 -7.81 5.37 -10.79
N ASN A 94 -6.67 4.78 -10.42
CA ASN A 94 -6.58 4.00 -9.18
C ASN A 94 -6.85 4.84 -7.92
N VAL A 95 -6.38 6.09 -7.89
CA VAL A 95 -6.61 7.02 -6.77
C VAL A 95 -8.11 7.36 -6.64
N GLU A 96 -8.80 7.65 -7.75
CA GLU A 96 -10.24 7.92 -7.77
C GLU A 96 -11.03 6.73 -7.22
N LEU A 97 -10.73 5.52 -7.71
CA LEU A 97 -11.37 4.30 -7.24
C LEU A 97 -11.06 4.00 -5.76
N ALA A 98 -9.83 4.24 -5.31
CA ALA A 98 -9.43 4.00 -3.93
C ALA A 98 -10.17 4.88 -2.93
N GLN A 99 -10.49 6.11 -3.33
CA GLN A 99 -11.17 7.06 -2.47
C GLN A 99 -12.67 6.81 -2.35
N VAL A 100 -13.29 6.03 -3.25
CA VAL A 100 -14.75 5.81 -3.23
C VAL A 100 -15.20 5.32 -1.85
N LYS A 101 -14.54 4.29 -1.31
CA LYS A 101 -14.90 3.70 -0.01
C LYS A 101 -14.80 4.69 1.16
N ASP A 102 -13.81 5.57 1.13
CA ASP A 102 -13.55 6.52 2.23
C ASP A 102 -14.32 7.84 2.12
N SER A 103 -14.90 8.12 0.95
CA SER A 103 -15.55 9.40 0.61
C SER A 103 -17.07 9.33 0.57
N VAL A 104 -17.65 8.16 0.82
CA VAL A 104 -19.12 7.94 0.85
C VAL A 104 -19.53 7.39 2.22
N SER A 105 -20.66 7.87 2.73
CA SER A 105 -21.26 7.36 3.97
C SER A 105 -22.18 6.17 3.73
N GLU A 106 -22.83 6.14 2.56
CA GLU A 106 -23.80 5.10 2.19
C GLU A 106 -23.25 4.21 1.07
N LYS A 107 -23.42 2.89 1.24
CA LYS A 107 -23.01 1.88 0.26
C LYS A 107 -23.60 2.16 -1.12
N THR A 108 -24.87 2.58 -1.19
CA THR A 108 -25.55 2.89 -2.46
C THR A 108 -24.83 3.99 -3.25
N ILE A 109 -24.35 5.04 -2.58
CA ILE A 109 -23.57 6.11 -3.22
C ILE A 109 -22.22 5.59 -3.73
N GLY A 110 -21.56 4.73 -2.93
CA GLY A 110 -20.36 4.02 -3.36
C GLY A 110 -20.58 3.20 -4.62
N LEU A 111 -21.67 2.43 -4.67
CA LEU A 111 -22.06 1.63 -5.83
C LEU A 111 -22.30 2.52 -7.06
N MET A 112 -23.02 3.63 -6.93
CA MET A 112 -23.23 4.57 -8.05
C MET A 112 -21.91 5.08 -8.63
N ARG A 113 -20.93 5.44 -7.78
CA ARG A 113 -19.59 5.88 -8.23
C ARG A 113 -18.79 4.75 -8.90
N ILE A 114 -18.89 3.53 -8.38
CA ILE A 114 -18.28 2.36 -9.03
C ILE A 114 -18.91 2.09 -10.39
N GLN A 115 -20.24 2.15 -10.50
CA GLN A 115 -20.96 1.94 -11.75
C GLN A 115 -20.62 3.03 -12.79
N PHE A 116 -20.45 4.28 -12.36
CA PHE A 116 -19.90 5.34 -13.21
C PHE A 116 -18.55 4.94 -13.81
N TRP A 117 -17.62 4.42 -13.00
CA TRP A 117 -16.30 3.99 -13.48
C TRP A 117 -16.34 2.75 -14.36
N LYS A 118 -17.23 1.79 -14.09
CA LYS A 118 -17.47 0.64 -14.99
C LYS A 118 -17.90 1.13 -16.37
N LYS A 119 -18.94 1.97 -16.42
CA LYS A 119 -19.42 2.56 -17.66
C LYS A 119 -18.34 3.41 -18.35
N THR A 120 -17.58 4.19 -17.58
CA THR A 120 -16.47 4.98 -18.11
C THR A 120 -15.44 4.11 -18.82
N VAL A 121 -15.06 2.97 -18.23
CA VAL A 121 -14.14 2.04 -18.90
C VAL A 121 -14.79 1.45 -20.15
N GLU A 122 -16.05 1.05 -20.12
CA GLU A 122 -16.77 0.61 -21.34
C GLU A 122 -16.73 1.66 -22.45
N ASP A 123 -17.06 2.91 -22.11
CA ASP A 123 -17.13 4.05 -23.03
C ASP A 123 -15.74 4.41 -23.59
N ILE A 124 -14.68 4.31 -22.79
CA ILE A 124 -13.28 4.47 -23.22
C ILE A 124 -12.93 3.48 -24.33
N TYR A 125 -13.30 2.21 -24.19
CA TYR A 125 -13.02 1.19 -25.22
C TYR A 125 -13.96 1.28 -26.43
N CYS A 126 -15.04 2.07 -26.33
CA CYS A 126 -15.92 2.43 -27.43
C CYS A 126 -15.57 3.79 -28.08
N ASP A 127 -14.42 4.39 -27.75
CA ASP A 127 -13.97 5.70 -28.24
C ASP A 127 -14.89 6.88 -27.91
N LYS A 128 -15.58 6.80 -26.78
CA LYS A 128 -16.50 7.83 -26.31
C LYS A 128 -16.22 8.21 -24.85
N PRO A 129 -14.98 8.58 -24.46
CA PRO A 129 -14.69 8.89 -23.07
C PRO A 129 -15.58 10.03 -22.54
N PRO A 130 -16.13 9.93 -21.32
CA PRO A 130 -16.87 11.03 -20.73
C PRO A 130 -15.97 12.24 -20.49
N HIS A 131 -16.57 13.44 -20.36
CA HIS A 131 -15.88 14.69 -20.05
C HIS A 131 -15.40 14.77 -18.58
N GLN A 132 -14.61 13.79 -18.17
CA GLN A 132 -13.96 13.70 -16.86
C GLN A 132 -12.43 13.65 -17.10
N PRO A 133 -11.62 14.49 -16.43
CA PRO A 133 -10.20 14.65 -16.77
C PRO A 133 -9.39 13.36 -16.77
N VAL A 134 -9.60 12.50 -15.78
CA VAL A 134 -8.88 11.22 -15.66
C VAL A 134 -9.31 10.24 -16.75
N ALA A 135 -10.59 10.21 -17.13
CA ALA A 135 -11.14 9.36 -18.18
C ALA A 135 -10.58 9.75 -19.55
N ILE A 136 -10.46 11.05 -19.83
CA ILE A 136 -9.86 11.57 -21.06
C ILE A 136 -8.38 11.14 -21.16
N GLU A 137 -7.60 11.32 -20.10
CA GLU A 137 -6.18 10.91 -20.11
C GLU A 137 -6.02 9.38 -20.13
N LEU A 138 -6.90 8.65 -19.46
CA LEU A 138 -6.91 7.19 -19.48
C LEU A 138 -7.27 6.67 -20.88
N TRP A 139 -8.20 7.29 -21.58
CA TRP A 139 -8.50 6.97 -22.98
C TRP A 139 -7.29 7.16 -23.90
N LYS A 140 -6.57 8.27 -23.77
CA LYS A 140 -5.30 8.49 -24.50
C LYS A 140 -4.30 7.38 -24.20
N ALA A 141 -4.16 6.97 -22.94
CA ALA A 141 -3.29 5.88 -22.53
C ALA A 141 -3.71 4.53 -23.13
N VAL A 142 -5.00 4.19 -23.08
CA VAL A 142 -5.57 2.98 -23.68
C VAL A 142 -5.29 2.94 -25.18
N LYS A 143 -5.54 4.04 -25.89
CA LYS A 143 -5.27 4.15 -27.33
C LYS A 143 -3.80 4.00 -27.68
N ARG A 144 -2.92 4.64 -26.90
CA ARG A 144 -1.48 4.67 -27.18
C ARG A 144 -0.80 3.34 -26.93
N HIS A 145 -1.20 2.63 -25.87
CA HIS A 145 -0.50 1.44 -25.39
C HIS A 145 -1.29 0.14 -25.58
N ASN A 146 -2.50 0.21 -26.13
CA ASN A 146 -3.42 -0.92 -26.28
C ASN A 146 -3.61 -1.68 -24.96
N LEU A 147 -3.94 -0.93 -23.90
CA LEU A 147 -4.07 -1.48 -22.56
C LEU A 147 -5.16 -2.55 -22.50
N THR A 148 -4.93 -3.57 -21.67
CA THR A 148 -5.88 -4.66 -21.52
C THR A 148 -7.05 -4.26 -20.62
N LYS A 149 -8.25 -4.16 -21.21
CA LYS A 149 -9.51 -3.82 -20.51
C LYS A 149 -9.75 -4.63 -19.25
N ARG A 150 -9.44 -5.93 -19.30
CA ARG A 150 -9.64 -6.87 -18.20
C ARG A 150 -8.98 -6.39 -16.91
N TRP A 151 -7.78 -5.81 -16.97
CA TRP A 151 -7.08 -5.34 -15.76
C TRP A 151 -7.77 -4.14 -15.13
N LEU A 152 -8.24 -3.19 -15.93
CA LEU A 152 -9.00 -2.03 -15.44
C LEU A 152 -10.31 -2.46 -14.77
N MET A 153 -11.06 -3.35 -15.42
CA MET A 153 -12.31 -3.89 -14.87
C MET A 153 -12.07 -4.69 -13.59
N LYS A 154 -10.98 -5.47 -13.54
CA LYS A 154 -10.60 -6.26 -12.36
C LYS A 154 -10.38 -5.39 -11.12
N ILE A 155 -9.76 -4.21 -11.27
CA ILE A 155 -9.58 -3.25 -10.17
C ILE A 155 -10.94 -2.73 -9.69
N ILE A 156 -11.83 -2.39 -10.62
CA ILE A 156 -13.17 -1.86 -10.28
C ILE A 156 -14.01 -2.92 -9.56
N ASP A 157 -14.08 -4.13 -10.12
CA ASP A 157 -14.86 -5.24 -9.56
C ASP A 157 -14.38 -5.63 -8.16
N GLU A 158 -13.07 -5.64 -7.91
CA GLU A 158 -12.53 -5.94 -6.60
C GLU A 158 -12.88 -4.86 -5.57
N ARG A 159 -12.84 -3.58 -5.97
CA ARG A 159 -13.20 -2.47 -5.08
C ARG A 159 -14.70 -2.42 -4.81
N GLU A 160 -15.54 -2.82 -5.76
CA GLU A 160 -16.98 -3.00 -5.55
C GLU A 160 -17.26 -4.02 -4.44
N LYS A 161 -16.64 -5.21 -4.54
CA LYS A 161 -16.76 -6.27 -3.53
C LYS A 161 -16.32 -5.81 -2.14
N ASN A 162 -15.35 -4.90 -2.08
CA ASN A 162 -14.78 -4.39 -0.83
C ASN A 162 -15.56 -3.22 -0.18
N LEU A 163 -16.69 -2.78 -0.77
CA LEU A 163 -17.52 -1.71 -0.21
C LEU A 163 -18.19 -2.07 1.12
N ASP A 164 -18.36 -3.37 1.42
CA ASP A 164 -19.10 -3.86 2.60
C ASP A 164 -18.36 -3.71 3.95
N ASP A 165 -17.21 -3.04 4.00
CA ASP A 165 -16.39 -2.89 5.21
C ASP A 165 -16.05 -4.20 5.94
N LYS A 166 -16.11 -5.34 5.25
CA LYS A 166 -15.76 -6.65 5.80
C LYS A 166 -14.25 -6.75 6.02
N ALA A 167 -13.84 -7.25 7.20
CA ALA A 167 -12.47 -7.67 7.45
C ALA A 167 -12.11 -8.90 6.60
N TYR A 168 -10.83 -9.07 6.26
CA TYR A 168 -10.37 -10.27 5.57
C TYR A 168 -10.41 -11.45 6.52
N ARG A 169 -10.93 -12.59 6.04
CA ARG A 169 -10.96 -13.82 6.83
C ARG A 169 -9.57 -14.36 7.09
N ASN A 170 -8.72 -14.27 6.07
CA ASN A 170 -7.35 -14.76 6.13
C ASN A 170 -6.39 -13.91 5.30
N ILE A 171 -5.09 -14.17 5.47
CA ILE A 171 -4.05 -13.47 4.68
C ILE A 171 -4.25 -13.68 3.17
N LYS A 172 -4.79 -14.83 2.76
CA LYS A 172 -5.00 -15.14 1.35
C LYS A 172 -6.03 -14.23 0.69
N GLU A 173 -7.09 -13.87 1.40
CA GLU A 173 -8.07 -12.89 0.92
C GLU A 173 -7.44 -11.51 0.73
N LEU A 174 -6.56 -11.08 1.65
CA LEU A 174 -5.81 -9.82 1.50
C LEU A 174 -4.84 -9.87 0.30
N GLU A 175 -4.14 -10.99 0.10
CA GLU A 175 -3.30 -11.19 -1.09
C GLU A 175 -4.11 -11.16 -2.39
N ASN A 176 -5.29 -11.79 -2.41
CA ASN A 176 -6.17 -11.81 -3.58
C ASN A 176 -6.69 -10.41 -3.91
N TYR A 177 -7.09 -9.64 -2.89
CA TYR A 177 -7.46 -8.24 -3.04
C TYR A 177 -6.29 -7.41 -3.63
N ALA A 178 -5.08 -7.61 -3.10
CA ALA A 178 -3.88 -6.93 -3.56
C ALA A 178 -3.49 -7.31 -5.00
N GLU A 179 -3.64 -8.58 -5.37
CA GLU A 179 -3.43 -9.09 -6.72
C GLU A 179 -4.41 -8.46 -7.72
N ASN A 180 -5.68 -8.36 -7.36
CA ASN A 180 -6.71 -7.83 -8.23
C ASN A 180 -6.64 -6.30 -8.36
N THR A 181 -6.04 -5.60 -7.40
CA THR A 181 -5.88 -4.14 -7.40
C THR A 181 -4.48 -3.67 -7.77
N GLN A 182 -3.50 -3.88 -6.89
CA GLN A 182 -2.13 -3.37 -7.05
C GLN A 182 -1.35 -4.13 -8.14
N SER A 183 -1.48 -5.46 -8.22
CA SER A 183 -0.79 -6.21 -9.30
C SER A 183 -1.39 -5.88 -10.66
N SER A 184 -2.72 -5.76 -10.78
CA SER A 184 -3.39 -5.28 -12.01
C SER A 184 -2.86 -3.91 -12.47
N LEU A 185 -2.60 -2.99 -11.53
CA LEU A 185 -2.01 -1.68 -11.82
C LEU A 185 -0.58 -1.81 -12.37
N LEU A 186 0.21 -2.74 -11.82
CA LEU A 186 1.56 -3.02 -12.30
C LEU A 186 1.56 -3.70 -13.68
N TYR A 187 0.66 -4.64 -13.94
CA TYR A 187 0.52 -5.24 -15.28
C TYR A 187 0.22 -4.17 -16.33
N LEU A 188 -0.73 -3.26 -16.05
CA LEU A 188 -1.01 -2.12 -16.91
C LEU A 188 0.20 -1.18 -17.05
N THR A 189 1.00 -1.00 -16.01
CA THR A 189 2.23 -0.20 -16.07
C THR A 189 3.30 -0.86 -16.96
N LEU A 190 3.43 -2.20 -16.90
CA LEU A 190 4.30 -2.95 -17.81
C LEU A 190 3.83 -2.86 -19.27
N GLU A 191 2.51 -2.91 -19.52
CA GLU A 191 1.92 -2.68 -20.85
C GLU A 191 2.23 -1.28 -21.37
N ILE A 192 2.15 -0.24 -20.53
CA ILE A 192 2.54 1.14 -20.89
C ILE A 192 4.02 1.22 -21.27
N LEU A 193 4.88 0.42 -20.63
CA LEU A 193 6.30 0.33 -20.97
C LEU A 193 6.60 -0.58 -22.18
N GLY A 194 5.57 -1.19 -22.77
CA GLY A 194 5.71 -2.10 -23.90
C GLY A 194 6.37 -3.45 -23.53
N ILE A 195 6.20 -3.88 -22.28
CA ILE A 195 6.87 -5.08 -21.74
C ILE A 195 5.87 -6.22 -21.72
N LYS A 196 6.24 -7.32 -22.38
CA LYS A 196 5.50 -8.58 -22.38
C LYS A 196 6.48 -9.68 -22.00
N ASP A 197 6.55 -9.98 -20.70
CA ASP A 197 7.51 -10.92 -20.16
C ASP A 197 6.92 -11.62 -18.92
N VAL A 198 6.94 -12.95 -18.93
CA VAL A 198 6.32 -13.77 -17.87
C VAL A 198 7.03 -13.59 -16.53
N HIS A 199 8.34 -13.36 -16.52
CA HIS A 199 9.08 -13.11 -15.27
C HIS A 199 8.78 -11.72 -14.70
N ALA A 200 8.62 -10.72 -15.57
CA ALA A 200 8.16 -9.39 -15.18
C ALA A 200 6.74 -9.45 -14.58
N ASP A 201 5.84 -10.25 -15.16
CA ASP A 201 4.49 -10.47 -14.62
C ASP A 201 4.53 -11.18 -13.26
N HIS A 202 5.35 -12.21 -13.10
CA HIS A 202 5.54 -12.85 -11.79
C HIS A 202 6.09 -11.89 -10.74
N ALA A 203 7.09 -11.07 -11.10
CA ALA A 203 7.62 -10.03 -10.22
C ALA A 203 6.53 -9.01 -9.86
N ALA A 204 5.76 -8.53 -10.83
CA ALA A 204 4.64 -7.61 -10.63
C ALA A 204 3.57 -8.19 -9.69
N SER A 205 3.21 -9.47 -9.84
CA SER A 205 2.27 -10.15 -8.95
C SER A 205 2.72 -10.11 -7.49
N HIS A 206 3.99 -10.47 -7.24
CA HIS A 206 4.53 -10.47 -5.89
C HIS A 206 4.68 -9.06 -5.32
N ILE A 207 5.14 -8.08 -6.13
CA ILE A 207 5.25 -6.69 -5.69
C ILE A 207 3.88 -6.09 -5.37
N GLY A 208 2.86 -6.33 -6.20
CA GLY A 208 1.51 -5.85 -5.97
C GLY A 208 0.90 -6.43 -4.69
N LYS A 209 1.10 -7.73 -4.42
CA LYS A 209 0.72 -8.36 -3.15
C LYS A 209 1.42 -7.72 -1.95
N ALA A 210 2.73 -7.55 -2.01
CA ALA A 210 3.48 -6.87 -0.95
C ALA A 210 2.98 -5.44 -0.71
N GLN A 211 2.70 -4.70 -1.77
CA GLN A 211 2.16 -3.33 -1.69
C GLN A 211 0.78 -3.30 -1.03
N GLY A 212 -0.11 -4.22 -1.39
CA GLY A 212 -1.44 -4.29 -0.79
C GLY A 212 -1.40 -4.62 0.71
N ILE A 213 -0.54 -5.57 1.11
CA ILE A 213 -0.33 -5.91 2.52
C ILE A 213 0.24 -4.71 3.30
N VAL A 214 1.29 -4.06 2.78
CA VAL A 214 1.88 -2.88 3.40
C VAL A 214 0.88 -1.72 3.48
N THR A 215 0.04 -1.54 2.47
CA THR A 215 -1.01 -0.51 2.46
C THR A 215 -2.05 -0.78 3.55
N CYS A 216 -2.47 -2.04 3.70
CA CYS A 216 -3.37 -2.47 4.78
C CYS A 216 -2.78 -2.16 6.17
N LEU A 217 -1.50 -2.50 6.39
CA LEU A 217 -0.78 -2.19 7.63
C LEU A 217 -0.73 -0.67 7.87
N ARG A 218 -0.25 0.11 6.90
CA ARG A 218 -0.16 1.58 6.99
C ARG A 218 -1.50 2.26 7.31
N ALA A 219 -2.59 1.71 6.78
CA ALA A 219 -3.93 2.24 6.96
C ALA A 219 -4.56 1.86 8.32
N THR A 220 -3.96 0.94 9.08
CA THR A 220 -4.53 0.44 10.35
C THR A 220 -4.81 1.55 11.36
N PRO A 221 -3.89 2.50 11.67
CA PRO A 221 -4.19 3.59 12.60
C PRO A 221 -5.30 4.53 12.12
N TYR A 222 -5.38 4.76 10.80
CA TYR A 222 -6.41 5.60 10.18
C TYR A 222 -7.79 4.94 10.25
N HIS A 223 -7.91 3.69 9.83
CA HIS A 223 -9.17 2.95 9.91
C HIS A 223 -9.62 2.71 11.36
N GLY A 224 -8.68 2.43 12.27
CA GLY A 224 -8.98 2.29 13.70
C GLY A 224 -9.60 3.56 14.30
N SER A 225 -9.14 4.74 13.89
CA SER A 225 -9.74 6.02 14.30
C SER A 225 -11.20 6.20 13.83
N ARG A 226 -11.60 5.46 12.79
CA ARG A 226 -12.96 5.41 12.24
C ARG A 226 -13.72 4.16 12.66
N ARG A 227 -13.27 3.47 13.72
CA ARG A 227 -13.89 2.24 14.24
C ARG A 227 -13.94 1.08 13.23
N LYS A 228 -12.96 1.00 12.30
CA LYS A 228 -12.84 -0.06 11.30
C LYS A 228 -11.50 -0.78 11.41
N VAL A 229 -11.49 -2.09 11.21
CA VAL A 229 -10.27 -2.93 11.20
C VAL A 229 -10.34 -3.87 10.01
N PHE A 230 -9.29 -3.88 9.19
CA PHE A 230 -9.21 -4.68 7.96
C PHE A 230 -8.05 -5.66 7.98
N LEU A 231 -7.53 -6.03 9.16
CA LEU A 231 -6.46 -7.01 9.27
C LEU A 231 -7.01 -8.44 9.09
N PRO A 232 -6.20 -9.39 8.59
CA PRO A 232 -6.56 -10.81 8.52
C PRO A 232 -6.98 -11.39 9.87
N MET A 233 -8.20 -11.91 9.94
CA MET A 233 -8.78 -12.39 11.20
C MET A 233 -8.16 -13.70 11.70
N ASP A 234 -7.70 -14.58 10.81
CA ASP A 234 -6.96 -15.79 11.14
C ASP A 234 -5.69 -15.51 11.96
N ILE A 235 -4.90 -14.51 11.57
CA ILE A 235 -3.68 -14.12 12.26
C ILE A 235 -4.03 -13.43 13.59
N CYS A 236 -5.05 -12.57 13.62
CA CYS A 236 -5.53 -11.99 14.87
C CYS A 236 -5.93 -13.09 15.88
N MET A 237 -6.70 -14.08 15.43
CA MET A 237 -7.12 -15.21 16.26
C MET A 237 -5.95 -16.08 16.73
N LEU A 238 -4.95 -16.32 15.87
CA LEU A 238 -3.74 -17.09 16.21
C LEU A 238 -3.02 -16.52 17.44
N HIS A 239 -2.99 -15.19 17.56
CA HIS A 239 -2.34 -14.48 18.68
C HIS A 239 -3.30 -14.06 19.80
N GLY A 240 -4.58 -14.50 19.73
CA GLY A 240 -5.60 -14.14 20.72
C GLY A 240 -5.92 -12.64 20.78
N VAL A 241 -5.76 -11.93 19.65
CA VAL A 241 -6.00 -10.48 19.53
C VAL A 241 -7.38 -10.23 18.92
N SER A 242 -8.15 -9.38 19.57
CA SER A 242 -9.46 -8.95 19.07
C SER A 242 -9.35 -7.71 18.17
N GLN A 243 -10.40 -7.40 17.40
CA GLN A 243 -10.44 -6.12 16.67
C GLN A 243 -10.43 -4.91 17.61
N GLU A 244 -11.03 -5.05 18.80
CA GLU A 244 -11.11 -3.99 19.80
C GLU A 244 -9.72 -3.57 20.31
N ASP A 245 -8.75 -4.49 20.35
CA ASP A 245 -7.36 -4.17 20.70
C ASP A 245 -6.75 -3.15 19.74
N PHE A 246 -7.01 -3.29 18.45
CA PHE A 246 -6.57 -2.31 17.45
C PHE A 246 -7.34 -0.99 17.56
N LEU A 247 -8.64 -1.04 17.86
CA LEU A 247 -9.45 0.17 18.06
C LEU A 247 -8.99 0.98 19.28
N ARG A 248 -8.57 0.31 20.35
CA ARG A 248 -7.99 0.92 21.56
C ARG A 248 -6.52 1.31 21.43
N ARG A 249 -5.90 1.01 20.28
CA ARG A 249 -4.46 1.21 20.04
C ARG A 249 -3.58 0.49 21.05
N ASN A 250 -3.98 -0.73 21.40
CA ASN A 250 -3.19 -1.60 22.25
C ASN A 250 -1.81 -1.87 21.63
N ARG A 251 -0.76 -1.86 22.46
CA ARG A 251 0.65 -2.04 22.07
C ARG A 251 1.27 -3.29 22.69
N ASP A 252 0.44 -4.18 23.22
CA ASP A 252 0.86 -5.44 23.81
C ASP A 252 1.63 -6.31 22.81
N LYS A 253 2.42 -7.24 23.37
CA LYS A 253 3.23 -8.18 22.58
C LYS A 253 2.39 -8.91 21.53
N ASN A 254 1.21 -9.40 21.87
CA ASN A 254 0.36 -10.15 20.94
C ASN A 254 -0.08 -9.31 19.73
N VAL A 255 -0.38 -8.02 19.93
CA VAL A 255 -0.71 -7.11 18.82
C VAL A 255 0.49 -6.92 17.89
N ARG A 256 1.70 -6.78 18.47
CA ARG A 256 2.94 -6.66 17.71
C ARG A 256 3.28 -7.96 16.96
N ASP A 257 2.99 -9.11 17.55
CA ASP A 257 3.15 -10.42 16.91
C ASP A 257 2.21 -10.59 15.69
N VAL A 258 0.95 -10.12 15.77
CA VAL A 258 0.04 -10.07 14.60
C VAL A 258 0.64 -9.22 13.48
N ILE A 259 1.13 -8.03 13.82
CA ILE A 259 1.71 -7.11 12.84
C ILE A 259 3.01 -7.68 12.26
N TYR A 260 3.81 -8.38 13.07
CA TYR A 260 5.00 -9.10 12.64
C TYR A 260 4.67 -10.15 11.57
N ASP A 261 3.68 -11.00 11.81
CA ASP A 261 3.32 -12.07 10.87
C ASP A 261 2.82 -11.50 9.54
N ILE A 262 1.96 -10.48 9.58
CA ILE A 262 1.44 -9.81 8.37
C ILE A 262 2.58 -9.11 7.61
N ALA A 263 3.46 -8.38 8.31
CA ALA A 263 4.61 -7.71 7.69
C ALA A 263 5.61 -8.71 7.10
N SER A 264 5.75 -9.88 7.73
CA SER A 264 6.60 -10.97 7.24
C SER A 264 6.09 -11.51 5.90
N GLN A 265 4.77 -11.63 5.71
CA GLN A 265 4.19 -12.04 4.43
C GLN A 265 4.50 -11.03 3.31
N ALA A 266 4.38 -9.73 3.59
CA ALA A 266 4.80 -8.70 2.63
C ALA A 266 6.30 -8.80 2.28
N HIS A 267 7.15 -9.06 3.27
CA HIS A 267 8.58 -9.23 3.06
C HIS A 267 8.91 -10.46 2.21
N LEU A 268 8.24 -11.59 2.44
CA LEU A 268 8.38 -12.80 1.63
C LEU A 268 8.01 -12.56 0.17
N HIS A 269 6.92 -11.84 -0.08
CA HIS A 269 6.55 -11.43 -1.43
C HIS A 269 7.64 -10.57 -2.11
N LEU A 270 8.20 -9.57 -1.42
CA LEU A 270 9.32 -8.80 -1.99
C LEU A 270 10.55 -9.66 -2.28
N LYS A 271 10.87 -10.61 -1.39
CA LYS A 271 11.98 -11.54 -1.59
C LYS A 271 11.77 -12.41 -2.84
N HIS A 272 10.56 -12.93 -3.03
CA HIS A 272 10.19 -13.71 -4.23
C HIS A 272 10.20 -12.85 -5.49
N ALA A 273 9.72 -11.61 -5.45
CA ALA A 273 9.80 -10.71 -6.60
C ALA A 273 11.25 -10.49 -7.07
N ARG A 274 12.19 -10.46 -6.12
CA ARG A 274 13.62 -10.27 -6.39
C ARG A 274 14.37 -11.52 -6.81
N SER A 275 13.86 -12.71 -6.51
CA SER A 275 14.47 -13.92 -7.08
C SER A 275 14.37 -13.94 -8.61
N PHE A 276 13.43 -13.20 -9.20
CA PHE A 276 13.30 -13.04 -10.65
C PHE A 276 14.22 -11.95 -11.23
N HIS A 277 15.00 -11.22 -10.42
CA HIS A 277 15.78 -10.05 -10.86
C HIS A 277 16.66 -10.32 -12.11
N LYS A 278 17.27 -11.50 -12.20
CA LYS A 278 18.12 -11.87 -13.34
C LYS A 278 17.34 -12.16 -14.63
N SER A 279 16.09 -12.58 -14.50
CA SER A 279 15.21 -12.96 -15.62
C SER A 279 14.32 -11.82 -16.09
N VAL A 280 14.08 -10.82 -15.24
CA VAL A 280 13.25 -9.66 -15.60
C VAL A 280 14.03 -8.69 -16.51
N PRO A 281 13.44 -8.24 -17.63
CA PRO A 281 14.05 -7.24 -18.48
C PRO A 281 14.33 -5.94 -17.72
N VAL A 282 15.53 -5.37 -17.89
CA VAL A 282 15.94 -4.10 -17.24
C VAL A 282 14.97 -2.94 -17.50
N LYS A 283 14.30 -2.95 -18.66
CA LYS A 283 13.27 -1.96 -19.02
C LYS A 283 12.06 -1.98 -18.08
N ALA A 284 11.82 -3.07 -17.34
CA ALA A 284 10.72 -3.21 -16.39
C ALA A 284 11.01 -2.57 -15.03
N PHE A 285 12.28 -2.37 -14.68
CA PHE A 285 12.65 -1.91 -13.34
C PHE A 285 12.03 -0.56 -12.94
N PRO A 286 11.86 0.42 -13.85
CA PRO A 286 11.11 1.65 -13.54
C PRO A 286 9.68 1.40 -13.03
N ALA A 287 8.97 0.36 -13.50
CA ALA A 287 7.64 0.01 -12.99
C ALA A 287 7.68 -0.49 -11.54
N PHE A 288 8.84 -0.99 -11.09
CA PHE A 288 9.02 -1.61 -9.79
C PHE A 288 9.67 -0.69 -8.75
N LEU A 289 9.96 0.57 -9.08
CA LEU A 289 10.60 1.53 -8.16
C LEU A 289 9.88 1.73 -6.83
N GLN A 290 8.56 1.50 -6.79
CA GLN A 290 7.78 1.58 -5.55
C GLN A 290 8.24 0.59 -4.47
N THR A 291 8.96 -0.47 -4.83
CA THR A 291 9.60 -1.41 -3.88
C THR A 291 10.52 -0.71 -2.89
N VAL A 292 11.15 0.40 -3.27
CA VAL A 292 11.98 1.23 -2.37
C VAL A 292 11.17 1.75 -1.20
N SER A 293 9.97 2.27 -1.44
CA SER A 293 9.07 2.76 -0.40
C SER A 293 8.53 1.62 0.46
N LEU A 294 8.25 0.46 -0.14
CA LEU A 294 7.80 -0.73 0.59
C LEU A 294 8.87 -1.21 1.56
N GLU A 295 10.11 -1.31 1.11
CA GLU A 295 11.25 -1.65 1.96
C GLU A 295 11.46 -0.66 3.10
N ASP A 296 11.39 0.65 2.81
CA ASP A 296 11.58 1.68 3.82
C ASP A 296 10.59 1.49 4.97
N PHE A 297 9.32 1.24 4.65
CA PHE A 297 8.31 0.98 5.67
C PHE A 297 8.55 -0.34 6.42
N LEU A 298 8.87 -1.43 5.73
CA LEU A 298 9.17 -2.71 6.40
C LEU A 298 10.41 -2.61 7.31
N LYS A 299 11.42 -1.81 6.93
CA LYS A 299 12.57 -1.51 7.78
C LYS A 299 12.18 -0.65 8.99
N LYS A 300 11.32 0.35 8.80
CA LYS A 300 10.83 1.23 9.89
C LYS A 300 9.98 0.47 10.90
N ILE A 301 9.01 -0.33 10.45
CA ILE A 301 8.14 -1.10 11.35
C ILE A 301 8.93 -2.11 12.17
N ARG A 302 9.95 -2.75 11.58
CA ARG A 302 10.88 -3.61 12.31
C ARG A 302 11.70 -2.86 13.36
N ARG A 303 12.14 -1.62 13.09
CA ARG A 303 12.92 -0.82 14.05
C ARG A 303 12.11 -0.41 15.29
N VAL A 304 10.80 -0.29 15.15
CA VAL A 304 9.88 0.02 16.26
C VAL A 304 9.24 -1.24 16.85
N ASP A 305 9.88 -2.40 16.65
CA ASP A 305 9.43 -3.69 17.18
C ASP A 305 7.96 -3.99 16.84
N PHE A 306 7.56 -3.67 15.61
CA PHE A 306 6.21 -3.90 15.07
C PHE A 306 5.08 -3.17 15.81
N ASP A 307 5.38 -2.10 16.56
CA ASP A 307 4.37 -1.15 17.06
C ASP A 307 3.79 -0.33 15.89
N ILE A 308 2.65 -0.79 15.36
CA ILE A 308 1.95 -0.13 14.24
C ILE A 308 1.43 1.28 14.59
N PHE A 309 1.30 1.61 15.88
CA PHE A 309 0.82 2.90 16.35
C PHE A 309 1.96 3.88 16.67
N HIS A 310 3.22 3.48 16.41
CA HIS A 310 4.36 4.33 16.65
C HIS A 310 4.35 5.57 15.71
N PRO A 311 4.46 6.81 16.22
CA PRO A 311 4.32 8.03 15.41
C PRO A 311 5.31 8.15 14.25
N SER A 312 6.51 7.57 14.37
CA SER A 312 7.51 7.59 13.30
C SER A 312 7.07 6.89 12.02
N LEU A 313 6.11 5.96 12.09
CA LEU A 313 5.58 5.27 10.90
C LEU A 313 4.72 6.18 10.01
N GLN A 314 4.15 7.25 10.58
CA GLN A 314 3.36 8.24 9.85
C GLN A 314 4.21 9.37 9.25
N GLN A 315 5.50 9.43 9.61
CA GLN A 315 6.41 10.45 9.11
C GLN A 315 6.88 10.10 7.69
N LYS A 316 6.73 11.06 6.78
CA LYS A 316 7.24 10.95 5.41
C LYS A 316 8.76 10.86 5.43
N ASN A 317 9.31 9.98 4.59
CA ASN A 317 10.74 9.92 4.38
C ASN A 317 11.18 11.06 3.46
N THR A 318 11.83 12.09 4.01
CA THR A 318 12.31 13.26 3.26
C THR A 318 13.39 12.90 2.24
N LEU A 319 14.12 11.80 2.45
CA LEU A 319 15.16 11.31 1.56
C LEU A 319 14.64 10.34 0.50
N LEU A 320 13.33 10.05 0.47
CA LEU A 320 12.75 9.13 -0.50
C LEU A 320 13.04 9.50 -1.96
N PRO A 321 12.94 10.78 -2.40
CA PRO A 321 13.30 11.15 -3.78
C PRO A 321 14.75 10.78 -4.12
N LEU A 322 15.69 10.98 -3.19
CA LEU A 322 17.10 10.65 -3.37
C LEU A 322 17.29 9.13 -3.49
N TYR A 323 16.65 8.35 -2.63
CA TYR A 323 16.74 6.88 -2.70
C TYR A 323 16.13 6.33 -3.99
N LEU A 324 14.98 6.85 -4.41
CA LEU A 324 14.36 6.47 -5.69
C LEU A 324 15.26 6.81 -6.88
N TYR A 325 15.88 7.99 -6.87
CA TYR A 325 16.83 8.41 -7.90
C TYR A 325 18.08 7.51 -7.92
N MET A 326 18.70 7.25 -6.77
CA MET A 326 19.84 6.33 -6.69
C MET A 326 19.49 4.92 -7.20
N GLN A 327 18.30 4.44 -6.87
CA GLN A 327 17.84 3.11 -7.29
C GLN A 327 17.55 3.04 -8.79
N SER A 328 16.94 4.08 -9.37
CA SER A 328 16.68 4.13 -10.82
C SER A 328 17.98 4.11 -11.63
N TRP A 329 19.04 4.75 -11.13
CA TRP A 329 20.37 4.70 -11.72
C TRP A 329 21.05 3.34 -11.61
N ARG A 330 20.89 2.66 -10.47
CA ARG A 330 21.47 1.33 -10.23
C ARG A 330 20.80 0.24 -11.06
N LYS A 331 19.61 0.49 -11.62
CA LYS A 331 18.82 -0.51 -12.36
C LYS A 331 18.59 -1.76 -11.50
N ILE A 332 17.99 -1.57 -10.32
CA ILE A 332 17.61 -2.64 -9.39
C ILE A 332 16.22 -2.30 -8.82
N TYR A 333 15.44 -3.29 -8.37
CA TYR A 333 14.18 -3.08 -7.64
C TYR A 333 14.11 -3.96 -6.37
#